data_AF-A0AAE4ABF1-F1
#
_entry.id   AF-A0AAE4ABF1-F1
#
_cell.length_a   1.000
_cell.length_b   1.000
_cell.length_c   1.000
_cell.angle_alpha   90.00
_cell.angle_beta   90.00
_cell.angle_gamma   90.00
#
_symmetry.space_group_name_H-M   'P 1'
#
loop_
_entity.id
_entity.type
_entity.pdbx_description
1 polymer ?
#
loop_
_entity_poly.entity_id
_entity_poly.type
_entity_poly.pdbx_seq_one_letter_code
_entity_poly.pdbx_strand_id
1 'polypeptide(L)'
;MRQPGWHDLDAGVRVLLARPRPDWPEVAAALVAAAHVSDRMRKRLRRPVAGRGCGSLASEAMAWRRSGHHGACDAGYCAALAMLLQALEDWRRDPARGGARPAQPRVQDRQRGRVGSARSRSGASSSPQSVQ
;
A
#
# COMPACT_ATOMS: atom_id res chain seq x y z
N MET A 1 2.14 5.86 0.16
CA MET A 1 1.89 6.31 1.55
C MET A 1 2.46 5.29 2.52
N ARG A 2 2.83 5.70 3.73
CA ARG A 2 3.15 4.77 4.84
C ARG A 2 1.87 4.19 5.47
N GLN A 3 2.00 3.16 6.31
CA GLN A 3 0.88 2.69 7.13
C GLN A 3 0.50 3.82 8.12
N PRO A 4 -0.75 4.31 8.15
CA PRO A 4 -1.15 5.37 9.06
C PRO A 4 -1.24 4.83 10.50
N GLY A 5 -0.67 5.56 11.45
CA GLY A 5 -0.87 5.33 12.88
C GLY A 5 -2.09 6.09 13.42
N TRP A 6 -2.38 5.96 14.71
CA TRP A 6 -3.49 6.69 15.35
C TRP A 6 -3.40 8.21 15.15
N HIS A 7 -2.20 8.80 15.29
CA HIS A 7 -1.98 10.22 15.09
C HIS A 7 -2.21 10.69 13.64
N ASP A 8 -1.95 9.82 12.64
CA ASP A 8 -2.28 10.10 11.24
C ASP A 8 -3.80 10.15 11.02
N LEU A 9 -4.56 9.28 11.69
CA LEU A 9 -6.02 9.25 11.62
C LEU A 9 -6.65 10.45 12.33
N ASP A 10 -6.25 10.76 13.56
CA ASP A 10 -6.76 11.93 14.31
C ASP A 10 -6.45 13.25 13.57
N ALA A 11 -5.24 13.39 13.03
CA ALA A 11 -4.87 14.56 12.23
C ALA A 11 -5.74 14.71 10.97
N GLY A 12 -6.03 13.60 10.27
CA GLY A 12 -6.94 13.60 9.11
C GLY A 12 -8.39 13.89 9.48
N VAL A 13 -8.89 13.32 10.57
CA VAL A 13 -10.24 13.61 11.11
C VAL A 13 -10.39 15.10 11.42
N ARG A 14 -9.38 15.73 12.04
CA ARG A 14 -9.40 17.17 12.29
C ARG A 14 -9.41 18.03 11.01
N VAL A 15 -8.91 17.54 9.87
CA VAL A 15 -9.06 18.24 8.58
C VAL A 15 -10.52 18.20 8.11
N LEU A 16 -11.17 17.04 8.22
CA LEU A 16 -12.59 16.88 7.86
C LEU A 16 -13.50 17.72 8.78
N LEU A 17 -13.28 17.66 10.09
CA LEU A 17 -14.02 18.49 11.07
C LEU A 17 -13.80 20.01 10.93
N ALA A 18 -12.88 20.45 10.05
CA ALA A 18 -12.70 21.85 9.67
C ALA A 18 -13.48 22.25 8.41
N ARG A 19 -14.37 21.39 7.91
CA ARG A 19 -15.12 21.53 6.66
C ARG A 19 -16.59 21.11 6.81
N PRO A 20 -17.51 21.68 6.01
CA PRO A 20 -18.86 21.15 5.82
C PRO A 20 -18.85 19.65 5.50
N ARG A 21 -19.84 18.93 6.03
CA ARG A 21 -19.98 17.47 5.84
C ARG A 21 -20.08 17.01 4.37
N PRO A 22 -20.71 17.75 3.43
CA PRO A 22 -20.72 17.39 2.02
C PRO A 22 -19.33 17.28 1.39
N ASP A 23 -18.37 18.08 1.85
CA ASP A 23 -17.01 18.17 1.29
C ASP A 23 -16.10 17.01 1.75
N TRP A 24 -16.50 16.28 2.79
CA TRP A 24 -15.66 15.27 3.44
C TRP A 24 -15.14 14.16 2.51
N PRO A 25 -15.91 13.59 1.57
CA PRO A 25 -15.40 12.56 0.66
C PRO A 25 -14.25 13.07 -0.22
N GLU A 26 -14.40 14.26 -0.80
CA GLU A 26 -13.38 14.88 -1.67
C GLU A 26 -12.13 15.25 -0.87
N VAL A 27 -12.31 15.90 0.28
CA VAL A 27 -11.21 16.30 1.17
C VAL A 27 -10.42 15.08 1.68
N ALA A 28 -11.11 13.99 2.05
CA ALA A 28 -10.46 12.76 2.49
C ALA A 28 -9.64 12.11 1.35
N ALA A 29 -10.21 12.02 0.14
CA ALA A 29 -9.53 11.48 -1.03
C ALA A 29 -8.30 12.32 -1.42
N ALA A 30 -8.43 13.65 -1.44
CA ALA A 30 -7.34 14.57 -1.75
C ALA A 30 -6.20 14.49 -0.72
N LEU A 31 -6.52 14.39 0.57
CA LEU A 31 -5.53 14.25 1.64
C LEU A 31 -4.76 12.92 1.54
N VAL A 32 -5.45 11.81 1.27
CA VAL A 32 -4.83 10.49 1.04
C VAL A 32 -3.94 10.50 -0.20
N ALA A 33 -4.38 11.14 -1.28
CA ALA A 33 -3.61 11.29 -2.51
C ALA A 33 -2.32 12.13 -2.29
N ALA A 34 -2.42 13.25 -1.57
CA ALA A 34 -1.25 14.08 -1.21
C ALA A 34 -0.22 13.27 -0.40
N ALA A 35 -0.67 12.56 0.64
CA ALA A 35 0.21 11.73 1.49
C ALA A 35 0.84 10.57 0.70
N HIS A 36 0.14 10.05 -0.31
CA HIS A 36 0.73 9.10 -1.25
C HIS A 36 1.83 9.72 -2.10
N VAL A 37 1.58 10.88 -2.72
CA VAL A 37 2.54 11.55 -3.61
C VAL A 37 3.82 11.93 -2.83
N SER A 38 3.70 12.50 -1.64
CA SER A 38 4.84 12.85 -0.80
C SER A 38 5.65 11.61 -0.37
N ASP A 39 5.02 10.49 -0.03
CA ASP A 39 5.73 9.23 0.24
C ASP A 39 6.46 8.70 -1.00
N ARG A 40 5.87 8.78 -2.20
CA ARG A 40 6.56 8.40 -3.45
C ARG A 40 7.78 9.29 -3.70
N MET A 41 7.64 10.61 -3.53
CA MET A 41 8.76 11.55 -3.75
C MET A 41 9.88 11.32 -2.74
N ARG A 42 9.54 11.14 -1.45
CA ARG A 42 10.50 10.77 -0.40
C ARG A 42 11.24 9.46 -0.73
N LYS A 43 10.52 8.43 -1.20
CA LYS A 43 11.12 7.14 -1.61
C LYS A 43 12.02 7.28 -2.85
N ARG A 44 11.61 8.09 -3.84
CA ARG A 44 12.37 8.33 -5.07
C ARG A 44 13.66 9.12 -4.82
N LEU A 45 13.57 10.19 -4.03
CA LEU A 45 14.67 11.14 -3.83
C LEU A 45 15.60 10.76 -2.68
N ARG A 46 15.20 9.82 -1.81
CA ARG A 46 15.92 9.36 -0.60
C ARG A 46 16.36 10.47 0.38
N ARG A 47 15.90 11.70 0.16
CA ARG A 47 16.18 12.91 0.95
C ARG A 47 14.84 13.58 1.33
N PRO A 48 14.74 14.25 2.50
CA PRO A 48 13.60 15.11 2.80
C PRO A 48 13.47 16.21 1.73
N VAL A 49 12.27 16.38 1.19
CA VAL A 49 11.97 17.47 0.25
C VAL A 49 11.51 18.67 1.07
N ALA A 50 12.22 19.79 0.99
CA ALA A 50 11.80 21.02 1.65
C ALA A 50 10.39 21.41 1.21
N GLY A 51 9.51 21.72 2.17
CA GLY A 51 8.13 22.11 1.89
C GLY A 51 7.15 20.98 1.53
N ARG A 52 7.52 19.69 1.60
CA ARG A 52 6.57 18.57 1.51
C ARG A 52 6.62 17.69 2.76
N GLY A 53 5.46 17.14 3.15
CA GLY A 53 5.36 16.25 4.31
C GLY A 53 6.16 14.96 4.15
N CYS A 54 6.39 14.23 5.24
CA CYS A 54 7.22 13.02 5.20
C CYS A 54 6.55 11.78 4.55
N GLY A 55 5.39 11.97 3.88
CA GLY A 55 4.58 10.89 3.32
C GLY A 55 3.68 10.16 4.33
N SER A 56 3.44 10.79 5.48
CA SER A 56 2.41 10.41 6.46
C SER A 56 1.19 11.31 6.32
N LEU A 57 0.04 10.80 6.75
CA LEU A 57 -1.24 11.50 6.70
C LEU A 57 -1.24 12.72 7.64
N ALA A 58 -0.66 12.57 8.85
CA ALA A 58 -0.45 13.68 9.78
C ALA A 58 0.44 14.77 9.18
N SER A 59 1.52 14.42 8.49
CA SER A 59 2.44 15.40 7.91
C SER A 59 1.77 16.27 6.84
N GLU A 60 0.95 15.67 5.98
CA GLU A 60 0.18 16.46 5.00
C GLU A 60 -0.93 17.26 5.68
N ALA A 61 -1.64 16.68 6.66
CA ALA A 61 -2.69 17.38 7.43
C ALA A 61 -2.18 18.64 8.15
N MET A 62 -0.88 18.79 8.40
CA MET A 62 -0.30 20.03 8.95
C MET A 62 -0.39 21.21 7.98
N ALA A 63 -0.40 20.97 6.66
CA ALA A 63 -0.54 22.00 5.64
C ALA A 63 -2.01 22.44 5.42
N TRP A 64 -2.97 21.79 6.10
CA TRP A 64 -4.40 22.02 5.93
C TRP A 64 -4.97 22.72 7.17
N ARG A 65 -6.00 23.55 6.98
CA ARG A 65 -6.81 24.07 8.12
C ARG A 65 -7.45 22.88 8.83
N ARG A 66 -7.05 22.67 10.08
CA ARG A 66 -7.58 21.66 11.01
C ARG A 66 -8.49 22.29 12.04
N SER A 67 -9.44 21.51 12.56
CA SER A 67 -10.31 21.92 13.64
C SER A 67 -9.57 21.85 14.97
N GLY A 68 -9.78 22.86 15.82
CA GLY A 68 -9.42 22.83 17.25
C GLY A 68 -10.37 21.94 18.07
N HIS A 69 -10.91 20.89 17.46
CA HIS A 69 -11.84 19.98 18.14
C HIS A 69 -11.07 19.17 19.20
N HIS A 70 -11.55 19.23 20.44
CA HIS A 70 -11.00 18.52 21.60
C HIS A 70 -12.02 17.52 22.20
N GLY A 71 -13.19 17.35 21.58
CA GLY A 71 -14.18 16.36 21.99
C GLY A 71 -13.65 14.94 21.73
N ALA A 72 -13.66 14.10 22.76
CA ALA A 72 -13.25 12.71 22.62
C ALA A 72 -14.41 11.89 22.03
N CYS A 73 -14.26 11.45 20.78
CA CYS A 73 -15.09 10.43 20.14
C CYS A 73 -16.60 10.76 20.05
N ASP A 74 -16.96 12.00 19.71
CA ASP A 74 -18.37 12.34 19.42
C ASP A 74 -18.86 11.78 18.07
N ALA A 75 -20.16 11.91 17.79
CA ALA A 75 -20.76 11.41 16.55
C ALA A 75 -20.17 12.05 15.28
N GLY A 76 -19.71 13.30 15.35
CA GLY A 76 -19.03 13.99 14.25
C GLY A 76 -17.64 13.40 14.01
N TYR A 77 -16.87 13.18 15.08
CA TYR A 77 -15.57 12.51 15.05
C TYR A 77 -15.70 11.09 14.47
N CYS A 78 -16.65 10.30 14.94
CA CYS A 78 -16.89 8.94 14.43
C CYS A 78 -17.26 8.95 12.94
N ALA A 79 -18.13 9.87 12.50
CA ALA A 79 -18.51 9.98 11.09
C ALA A 79 -17.34 10.43 10.20
N ALA A 80 -16.52 11.38 10.67
CA ALA A 80 -15.33 11.83 9.96
C ALA A 80 -14.25 10.72 9.90
N LEU A 81 -14.07 9.95 10.97
CA LEU A 81 -13.17 8.79 10.99
C LEU A 81 -13.62 7.70 10.02
N ALA A 82 -14.91 7.39 9.98
CA ALA A 82 -15.48 6.45 9.02
C ALA A 82 -15.22 6.90 7.56
N MET A 83 -15.43 8.18 7.25
CA MET A 83 -15.13 8.74 5.92
C MET A 83 -13.63 8.65 5.56
N LEU A 84 -12.73 8.94 6.51
CA LEU A 84 -11.29 8.82 6.28
C LEU A 84 -10.86 7.36 6.06
N LEU A 85 -11.43 6.43 6.82
CA LEU A 85 -11.18 4.99 6.66
C LEU A 85 -11.70 4.46 5.31
N GLN A 86 -12.85 4.95 4.85
CA GLN A 86 -13.41 4.63 3.54
C GLN A 86 -12.49 5.13 2.41
N ALA A 87 -12.06 6.39 2.44
CA ALA A 87 -11.12 6.94 1.45
C ALA A 87 -9.76 6.19 1.43
N LEU A 88 -9.28 5.75 2.59
CA LEU A 88 -8.09 4.90 2.71
C LEU A 88 -8.28 3.51 2.09
N GLU A 89 -9.49 2.96 2.18
CA GLU A 89 -9.84 1.66 1.62
C GLU A 89 -10.03 1.71 0.10
N ASP A 90 -10.72 2.73 -0.40
CA ASP A 90 -10.88 2.97 -1.84
C ASP A 90 -9.52 3.21 -2.50
N TRP A 91 -8.62 3.97 -1.85
CA TRP A 91 -7.23 4.14 -2.30
C TRP A 91 -6.43 2.82 -2.29
N ARG A 92 -6.67 1.91 -1.33
CA ARG A 92 -6.04 0.58 -1.32
C ARG A 92 -6.52 -0.31 -2.46
N ARG A 93 -7.78 -0.18 -2.86
CA ARG A 93 -8.42 -0.97 -3.94
C ARG A 93 -8.02 -0.47 -5.33
N ASP A 94 -7.88 0.84 -5.52
CA ASP A 94 -7.39 1.43 -6.77
C ASP A 94 -6.02 2.14 -6.58
N PRO A 95 -4.92 1.36 -6.50
CA PRO A 95 -3.58 1.92 -6.48
C PRO A 95 -3.19 2.56 -7.81
N ALA A 96 -3.95 2.38 -8.90
CA ALA A 96 -3.64 2.94 -10.22
C ALA A 96 -4.06 4.42 -10.30
N ARG A 97 -5.23 4.80 -9.78
CA ARG A 97 -5.58 6.21 -9.47
C ARG A 97 -4.61 6.82 -8.46
N GLY A 98 -4.05 5.99 -7.59
CA GLY A 98 -2.94 6.36 -6.70
C GLY A 98 -1.56 6.43 -7.36
N GLY A 99 -1.34 5.87 -8.55
CA GLY A 99 -0.06 5.80 -9.27
C GLY A 99 0.98 4.78 -8.75
N ALA A 100 0.59 3.75 -8.00
CA ALA A 100 1.49 2.65 -7.62
C ALA A 100 1.38 1.48 -8.61
N ARG A 101 2.53 1.10 -9.20
CA ARG A 101 2.70 -0.06 -10.09
C ARG A 101 2.13 -1.32 -9.42
N PRO A 102 1.37 -2.18 -10.13
CA PRO A 102 0.78 -3.38 -9.52
C PRO A 102 1.85 -4.25 -8.88
N ALA A 103 1.52 -4.81 -7.71
CA ALA A 103 2.38 -5.77 -7.05
C ALA A 103 2.57 -6.97 -7.98
N GLN A 104 3.80 -7.18 -8.46
CA GLN A 104 4.12 -8.37 -9.23
C GLN A 104 3.85 -9.60 -8.35
N PRO A 105 3.15 -10.63 -8.86
CA PRO A 105 2.92 -11.83 -8.08
C PRO A 105 4.27 -12.42 -7.67
N ARG A 106 4.44 -12.71 -6.38
CA ARG A 106 5.59 -13.47 -5.91
C ARG A 106 5.59 -14.78 -6.68
N VAL A 107 6.66 -15.01 -7.45
CA VAL A 107 6.92 -16.31 -8.08
C VAL A 107 6.89 -17.34 -6.97
N GLN A 108 5.88 -18.22 -7.00
CA GLN A 108 5.81 -19.34 -6.08
C GLN A 108 6.99 -20.26 -6.40
N ASP A 109 7.92 -20.34 -5.46
CA ASP A 109 9.07 -21.23 -5.56
C ASP A 109 8.54 -22.67 -5.59
N ARG A 110 8.55 -23.28 -6.78
CA ARG A 110 7.76 -24.47 -7.06
C ARG A 110 8.51 -25.71 -6.58
N GLN A 111 8.46 -25.94 -5.28
CA GLN A 111 8.85 -27.21 -4.67
C GLN A 111 8.16 -28.37 -5.41
N ARG A 112 8.93 -29.10 -6.23
CA ARG A 112 8.61 -30.46 -6.65
C ARG A 112 9.60 -31.40 -5.98
N GLY A 113 9.13 -32.02 -4.90
CA GLY A 113 9.88 -33.03 -4.16
C GLY A 113 10.09 -34.32 -4.96
N ARG A 114 11.07 -35.10 -4.49
CA ARG A 114 11.45 -36.44 -4.98
C ARG A 114 10.29 -37.44 -5.05
N VAL A 115 10.22 -38.20 -6.16
CA VAL A 115 10.07 -39.67 -6.21
C VAL A 115 10.62 -40.13 -7.57
N GLY A 116 11.27 -41.27 -7.76
CA GLY A 116 11.66 -42.35 -6.84
C GLY A 116 12.85 -43.16 -7.41
N SER A 117 13.30 -44.20 -6.70
CA SER A 117 14.53 -44.96 -7.01
C SER A 117 14.24 -46.36 -7.59
N ALA A 118 15.02 -46.80 -8.58
CA ALA A 118 15.22 -48.23 -8.88
C ALA A 118 16.51 -48.52 -9.71
N ARG A 119 17.47 -49.21 -9.07
CA ARG A 119 18.32 -50.36 -9.55
C ARG A 119 18.88 -50.32 -10.99
N SER A 120 20.22 -50.35 -11.20
CA SER A 120 21.07 -51.58 -11.32
C SER A 120 20.59 -52.55 -12.43
N ARG A 121 21.42 -53.06 -13.36
CA ARG A 121 22.81 -53.56 -13.23
C ARG A 121 23.53 -53.70 -14.61
N SER A 122 24.77 -54.18 -14.61
CA SER A 122 25.75 -54.22 -15.72
C SER A 122 25.58 -55.32 -16.80
N GLY A 123 26.23 -55.12 -17.96
CA GLY A 123 26.53 -56.11 -19.02
C GLY A 123 26.82 -55.40 -20.36
N ALA A 124 28.05 -55.27 -20.87
CA ALA A 124 29.01 -56.27 -21.39
C ALA A 124 28.73 -56.75 -22.83
N SER A 125 29.56 -56.27 -23.77
CA SER A 125 29.99 -56.87 -25.07
C SER A 125 29.03 -57.71 -25.94
N SER A 126 28.82 -57.31 -27.21
CA SER A 126 29.42 -57.96 -28.41
C SER A 126 28.81 -57.48 -29.74
N SER A 127 29.62 -57.49 -30.80
CA SER A 127 29.25 -57.49 -32.25
C SER A 127 28.56 -58.84 -32.64
N PRO A 128 28.07 -59.13 -33.89
CA PRO A 128 28.44 -58.52 -35.19
C PRO A 128 27.38 -58.45 -36.34
N GLN A 129 27.88 -57.98 -37.50
CA GLN A 129 27.50 -58.29 -38.90
C GLN A 129 26.14 -57.88 -39.52
N SER A 130 26.25 -57.18 -40.67
CA SER A 130 25.47 -57.28 -41.93
C SER A 130 23.92 -57.23 -41.84
N VAL A 131 23.10 -57.05 -42.88
CA VAL A 131 23.25 -56.88 -44.34
C VAL A 131 22.41 -55.65 -44.76
N GLN A 132 22.54 -55.11 -45.97
CA GLN A 132 23.37 -55.56 -47.09
C GLN A 132 24.76 -54.92 -47.04
#